data_AF-A0A2E7A1D7-F1
#
_entry.id   AF-A0A2E7A1D7-F1
#
_cell.length_a   1.000
_cell.length_b   1.000
_cell.length_c   1.000
_cell.angle_alpha   90.00
_cell.angle_beta   90.00
_cell.angle_gamma   90.00
#
_symmetry.space_group_name_H-M   'P 1'
#
loop_
_entity.id
_entity.type
_entity.pdbx_description
1 polymer ?
#
loop_
_entity_poly.entity_id
_entity_poly.type
_entity_poly.pdbx_seq_one_letter_code
_entity_poly.pdbx_strand_id
1 'polypeptide(L)'
;MRSGREARMIPAMTTRTFRAKLNERAGDMLVLAPGGTAYELSFVAGDEVDAEAGERVTGYVEANALAIHPATAGGRFIEPIQGQPRIVAGRVVEVDRDGGRVLLESVVPMTLNVHSHADMAHCVERCESGEFVNCHVESGSTFVPSRDG
;
A
#
# COMPACT_ATOMS: atom_id res chain seq x y z
N MET A 1 -0.66 29.62 35.84
CA MET A 1 -0.04 29.27 34.55
C MET A 1 0.38 27.82 34.57
N ARG A 2 -0.34 26.93 33.88
CA ARG A 2 0.17 25.60 33.51
C ARG A 2 0.02 25.49 32.00
N SER A 3 1.17 25.27 31.38
CA SER A 3 1.44 25.17 29.95
C SER A 3 0.39 24.33 29.23
N GLY A 4 -0.21 24.90 28.18
CA GLY A 4 -0.95 24.12 27.19
C GLY A 4 0.01 23.10 26.58
N ARG A 5 -0.40 21.83 26.55
CA ARG A 5 0.16 20.88 25.59
C ARG A 5 -0.39 21.33 24.24
N GLU A 6 0.44 21.97 23.42
CA GLU A 6 0.14 22.02 21.98
C GLU A 6 -0.03 20.57 21.52
N ALA A 7 -1.21 20.26 20.98
CA ALA A 7 -1.41 19.03 20.24
C ALA A 7 -0.40 19.07 19.09
N ARG A 8 0.67 18.28 19.20
CA ARG A 8 1.66 18.15 18.15
C ARG A 8 0.90 17.62 16.94
N MET A 9 0.73 18.45 15.91
CA MET A 9 0.14 18.05 14.65
C MET A 9 1.09 16.99 14.06
N ILE A 10 0.69 15.72 14.15
CA ILE A 10 1.42 14.61 13.54
C ILE A 10 1.23 14.76 12.04
N PRO A 11 2.31 14.84 11.22
CA PRO A 11 2.17 14.88 9.78
C PRO A 11 1.40 13.65 9.31
N ALA A 12 0.38 13.84 8.48
CA ALA A 12 -0.27 12.73 7.81
C ALA A 12 0.75 12.00 6.92
N MET A 13 0.70 10.67 6.91
CA MET A 13 1.62 9.86 6.11
C MET A 13 1.56 10.27 4.63
N THR A 14 2.72 10.34 3.97
CA THR A 14 2.78 10.72 2.56
C THR A 14 2.02 9.70 1.70
N THR A 15 1.04 10.15 0.91
CA THR A 15 0.42 9.30 -0.11
C THR A 15 1.29 9.26 -1.36
N ARG A 16 1.68 8.06 -1.81
CA ARG A 16 2.35 7.87 -3.10
C ARG A 16 1.42 7.24 -4.11
N THR A 17 1.28 7.89 -5.25
CA THR A 17 0.47 7.40 -6.36
C THR A 17 1.31 6.66 -7.39
N PHE A 18 0.64 5.82 -8.18
CA PHE A 18 1.17 5.18 -9.37
C PHE A 18 0.15 5.26 -10.50
N ARG A 19 0.62 5.08 -11.73
CA ARG A 19 -0.21 5.00 -12.92
C ARG A 19 -0.35 3.56 -13.38
N ALA A 20 -1.56 3.15 -13.70
CA ALA A 20 -1.85 1.84 -14.26
C ALA A 20 -2.88 1.93 -15.39
N LYS A 21 -2.92 0.91 -16.23
CA LYS A 21 -4.06 0.68 -17.12
C LYS A 21 -5.12 -0.11 -16.35
N LEU A 22 -6.38 0.29 -16.45
CA LEU A 22 -7.51 -0.53 -16.01
C LEU A 22 -7.77 -1.59 -17.09
N ASN A 23 -7.50 -2.86 -16.79
CA ASN A 23 -7.75 -3.95 -17.73
C ASN A 23 -9.18 -4.47 -17.62
N GLU A 24 -9.70 -4.65 -16.41
CA GLU A 24 -11.03 -5.20 -16.16
C GLU A 24 -11.68 -4.56 -14.94
N ARG A 25 -13.02 -4.50 -14.94
CA ARG A 25 -13.86 -4.08 -13.83
C ARG A 25 -15.03 -5.03 -13.67
N ALA A 26 -15.24 -5.55 -12.47
CA ALA A 26 -16.37 -6.40 -12.12
C ALA A 26 -16.89 -6.03 -10.73
N GLY A 27 -17.98 -5.27 -10.69
CA GLY A 27 -18.44 -4.63 -9.45
C GLY A 27 -17.36 -3.71 -8.89
N ASP A 28 -16.95 -3.96 -7.64
CA ASP A 28 -15.90 -3.22 -6.95
C ASP A 28 -14.49 -3.80 -7.20
N MET A 29 -14.37 -4.91 -7.93
CA MET A 29 -13.06 -5.48 -8.26
C MET A 29 -12.49 -4.82 -9.51
N LEU A 30 -11.24 -4.40 -9.43
CA LEU A 30 -10.45 -3.79 -10.51
C LEU A 30 -9.24 -4.66 -10.82
N VAL A 31 -8.95 -4.90 -12.10
CA VAL A 31 -7.68 -5.48 -12.53
C VAL A 31 -6.83 -4.36 -13.12
N LEU A 32 -5.75 -4.02 -12.45
CA LEU A 32 -4.85 -2.94 -12.84
C LEU A 32 -3.51 -3.49 -13.33
N ALA A 33 -3.02 -2.97 -14.45
CA ALA A 33 -1.71 -3.27 -15.01
C ALA A 33 -0.76 -2.06 -14.84
N PRO A 34 0.15 -2.08 -13.84
CA PRO A 34 1.14 -1.04 -13.64
C PRO A 34 2.09 -0.95 -14.85
N GLY A 35 2.35 0.28 -15.32
CA GLY A 35 3.16 0.51 -16.50
C GLY A 35 4.60 0.00 -16.36
N GLY A 36 5.14 -0.61 -17.42
CA GLY A 36 6.52 -1.11 -17.45
C GLY A 36 6.72 -2.44 -16.69
N THR A 37 5.62 -3.12 -16.34
CA THR A 37 5.65 -4.39 -15.62
C THR A 37 4.75 -5.42 -16.29
N ALA A 38 4.91 -6.70 -15.94
CA ALA A 38 4.04 -7.79 -16.41
C ALA A 38 2.89 -8.11 -15.44
N TYR A 39 2.65 -7.25 -14.45
CA TYR A 39 1.67 -7.49 -13.40
C TYR A 39 0.25 -7.16 -13.84
N GLU A 40 -0.70 -7.96 -13.36
CA GLU A 40 -2.13 -7.70 -13.43
C GLU A 40 -2.73 -7.91 -12.03
N LEU A 41 -2.74 -6.83 -11.25
CA LEU A 41 -3.08 -6.89 -9.84
C LEU A 41 -4.56 -6.60 -9.64
N SER A 42 -5.21 -7.45 -8.87
CA SER A 42 -6.62 -7.29 -8.50
C SER A 42 -6.75 -6.51 -7.20
N PHE A 43 -7.50 -5.41 -7.24
CA PHE A 43 -7.78 -4.54 -6.10
C PHE A 43 -9.27 -4.33 -5.91
N VAL A 44 -9.70 -4.08 -4.68
CA VAL A 44 -11.03 -3.55 -4.40
C VAL A 44 -11.00 -2.04 -4.60
N ALA A 45 -12.04 -1.45 -5.20
CA ALA A 45 -12.20 -0.01 -5.32
C ALA A 45 -12.48 0.60 -3.94
N GLY A 46 -11.63 1.53 -3.49
CA GLY A 46 -11.79 2.24 -2.22
C GLY A 46 -12.58 3.54 -2.32
N ASP A 47 -12.76 4.04 -3.54
CA ASP A 47 -13.61 5.18 -3.89
C ASP A 47 -14.09 4.98 -5.34
N GLU A 48 -14.97 5.87 -5.83
CA GLU A 48 -15.49 5.84 -7.19
C GLU A 48 -14.37 6.00 -8.22
N VAL A 49 -14.21 4.98 -9.07
CA VAL A 49 -13.30 5.00 -10.23
C VAL A 49 -14.09 5.35 -11.48
N ASP A 50 -13.93 6.59 -11.94
CA ASP A 50 -14.46 7.12 -13.21
C ASP A 50 -13.47 6.81 -14.35
N ALA A 51 -13.39 5.53 -14.71
CA ALA A 51 -12.60 5.04 -15.84
C ALA A 51 -13.18 3.73 -16.38
N GLU A 52 -13.08 3.56 -17.69
CA GLU A 52 -13.47 2.35 -18.41
C GLU A 52 -12.29 1.40 -18.65
N ALA A 53 -12.59 0.14 -18.92
CA ALA A 53 -11.57 -0.83 -19.30
C ALA A 53 -10.81 -0.37 -20.55
N GLY A 54 -9.49 -0.36 -20.47
CA GLY A 54 -8.60 0.19 -21.50
C GLY A 54 -7.95 1.51 -21.11
N GLU A 55 -8.58 2.28 -20.22
CA GLU A 55 -8.13 3.61 -19.83
C GLU A 55 -7.04 3.58 -18.74
N ARG A 56 -6.45 4.74 -18.48
CA ARG A 56 -5.41 4.89 -17.46
C ARG A 56 -6.01 5.50 -16.19
N VAL A 57 -5.61 4.95 -15.06
CA VAL A 57 -5.95 5.47 -13.74
C VAL A 57 -4.68 5.86 -12.99
N THR A 58 -4.81 6.85 -12.11
CA THR A 58 -3.78 7.24 -11.14
C THR A 58 -4.38 7.10 -9.75
N GLY A 59 -3.64 6.53 -8.82
CA GLY A 59 -4.12 6.35 -7.45
C GLY A 59 -3.08 5.69 -6.56
N TYR A 60 -3.48 5.33 -5.36
CA TYR A 60 -2.62 4.68 -4.37
C TYR A 60 -3.26 3.39 -3.85
N VAL A 61 -2.46 2.54 -3.22
CA VAL A 61 -2.91 1.26 -2.68
C VAL A 61 -2.81 1.24 -1.17
N GLU A 62 -3.83 0.69 -0.52
CA GLU A 62 -3.82 0.34 0.89
C GLU A 62 -4.02 -1.18 1.07
N ALA A 63 -3.35 -1.77 2.05
CA ALA A 63 -3.49 -3.18 2.38
C ALA A 63 -3.34 -3.40 3.89
N ASN A 64 -3.95 -4.44 4.42
CA ASN A 64 -3.75 -4.85 5.81
C ASN A 64 -2.59 -5.84 5.89
N ALA A 65 -1.63 -5.56 6.76
CA ALA A 65 -0.50 -6.46 6.98
C ALA A 65 -0.89 -7.62 7.90
N LEU A 66 -0.47 -8.83 7.53
CA LEU A 66 -0.55 -10.04 8.35
C LEU A 66 0.79 -10.40 8.99
N ALA A 67 1.89 -10.01 8.36
CA ALA A 67 3.24 -10.16 8.90
C ALA A 67 4.21 -9.24 8.15
N ILE A 68 5.25 -8.75 8.84
CA ILE A 68 6.37 -8.01 8.24
C ILE A 68 7.68 -8.65 8.70
N HIS A 69 8.50 -9.04 7.74
CA HIS A 69 9.78 -9.69 7.99
C HIS A 69 10.92 -8.86 7.39
N PRO A 70 11.96 -8.51 8.17
CA PRO A 70 13.18 -7.94 7.62
C PRO A 70 13.78 -8.88 6.56
N ALA A 71 14.24 -8.32 5.46
CA ALA A 71 14.89 -9.06 4.39
C ALA A 71 16.26 -8.42 4.08
N THR A 72 17.30 -9.24 4.11
CA THR A 72 18.69 -8.80 3.90
C THR A 72 19.11 -8.78 2.43
N ALA A 73 18.30 -9.37 1.54
CA ALA A 73 18.50 -9.42 0.11
C ALA A 73 17.15 -9.60 -0.62
N GLY A 74 17.11 -9.30 -1.92
CA GLY A 74 15.92 -9.48 -2.76
C GLY A 74 15.62 -8.29 -3.67
N GLY A 75 14.70 -8.50 -4.61
CA GLY A 75 14.12 -7.44 -5.44
C GLY A 75 12.72 -7.09 -4.98
N ARG A 76 12.20 -5.94 -5.44
CA ARG A 76 10.79 -5.57 -5.22
C ARG A 76 9.91 -6.51 -6.02
N PHE A 77 8.90 -7.09 -5.38
CA PHE A 77 7.93 -7.95 -6.04
C PHE A 77 6.59 -7.93 -5.31
N ILE A 78 5.55 -8.34 -6.03
CA ILE A 78 4.25 -8.69 -5.48
C ILE A 78 3.96 -10.13 -5.91
N GLU A 79 3.33 -10.94 -5.08
CA GLU A 79 2.83 -12.25 -5.49
C GLU A 79 1.33 -12.37 -5.17
N PRO A 80 0.56 -12.98 -6.08
CA PRO A 80 0.94 -13.45 -7.42
C PRO A 80 1.17 -12.28 -8.41
N ILE A 81 1.79 -12.57 -9.56
CA ILE A 81 1.94 -11.59 -10.67
C ILE A 81 0.56 -11.23 -11.26
N GLN A 82 -0.36 -12.19 -11.28
CA GLN A 82 -1.75 -12.02 -11.71
C GLN A 82 -2.68 -12.40 -10.56
N GLY A 83 -3.50 -11.45 -10.10
CA GLY A 83 -4.45 -11.65 -9.01
C GLY A 83 -4.28 -10.68 -7.84
N GLN A 84 -4.92 -10.98 -6.71
CA GLN A 84 -4.87 -10.12 -5.53
C GLN A 84 -3.52 -10.25 -4.80
N PRO A 85 -2.90 -9.14 -4.37
CA PRO A 85 -1.68 -9.20 -3.55
C PRO A 85 -1.82 -10.12 -2.34
N ARG A 86 -0.77 -10.90 -2.07
CA ARG A 86 -0.64 -11.80 -0.91
C ARG A 86 0.72 -11.66 -0.23
N ILE A 87 1.77 -11.54 -1.03
CA ILE A 87 3.13 -11.26 -0.55
C ILE A 87 3.62 -10.00 -1.26
N VAL A 88 4.19 -9.08 -0.50
CA VAL A 88 4.73 -7.82 -1.01
C VAL A 88 6.13 -7.64 -0.46
N ALA A 89 7.11 -7.54 -1.35
CA ALA A 89 8.48 -7.20 -1.00
C ALA A 89 8.81 -5.79 -1.47
N GLY A 90 9.44 -5.00 -0.61
CA GLY A 90 9.75 -3.61 -0.94
C GLY A 90 10.65 -2.93 0.06
N ARG A 91 10.93 -1.66 -0.20
CA ARG A 91 11.72 -0.82 0.70
C ARG A 91 10.78 0.10 1.49
N VAL A 92 10.91 0.12 2.81
CA VAL A 92 10.18 1.04 3.68
C VAL A 92 10.56 2.47 3.33
N VAL A 93 9.58 3.30 3.05
CA VAL A 93 9.76 4.73 2.75
C VAL A 93 9.51 5.55 4.00
N GLU A 94 8.38 5.30 4.66
CA GLU A 94 7.89 6.06 5.80
C GLU A 94 7.21 5.12 6.80
N VAL A 95 7.31 5.45 8.08
CA VAL A 95 6.68 4.70 9.18
C VAL A 95 5.92 5.69 10.05
N ASP A 96 4.59 5.56 10.06
CA ASP A 96 3.68 6.26 10.96
C ASP A 96 3.37 5.35 12.15
N ARG A 97 4.14 5.51 13.23
CA ARG A 97 4.01 4.67 14.44
C ARG A 97 2.69 4.90 15.16
N ASP A 98 2.26 6.16 15.26
CA ASP A 98 1.04 6.53 15.97
C ASP A 98 -0.21 6.02 15.23
N GLY A 99 -0.21 6.11 13.90
CA GLY A 99 -1.28 5.58 13.05
C GLY A 99 -1.16 4.09 12.72
N GLY A 100 -0.03 3.45 13.04
CA GLY A 100 0.21 2.04 12.75
C GLY A 100 0.31 1.72 11.26
N ARG A 101 0.97 2.60 10.49
CA ARG A 101 1.06 2.50 9.03
C ARG A 101 2.50 2.49 8.55
N VAL A 102 2.75 1.75 7.48
CA VAL A 102 4.06 1.68 6.82
C VAL A 102 3.87 1.89 5.32
N LEU A 103 4.52 2.92 4.77
CA LEU A 103 4.57 3.11 3.32
C LEU A 103 5.71 2.28 2.73
N LEU A 104 5.38 1.38 1.82
CA LEU A 104 6.32 0.51 1.14
C LEU A 104 6.46 0.90 -0.33
N GLU A 105 7.69 1.07 -0.79
CA GLU A 105 8.02 1.18 -2.20
C GLU A 105 8.27 -0.24 -2.76
N SER A 106 7.28 -0.77 -3.49
CA SER A 106 7.32 -2.07 -4.17
C SER A 106 7.12 -1.90 -5.69
N VAL A 107 6.54 -2.90 -6.38
CA VAL A 107 6.12 -2.82 -7.80
C VAL A 107 5.16 -1.66 -8.01
N VAL A 108 4.26 -1.46 -7.05
CA VAL A 108 3.50 -0.22 -6.84
C VAL A 108 3.72 0.24 -5.40
N PRO A 109 3.66 1.54 -5.09
CA PRO A 109 3.66 2.01 -3.71
C PRO A 109 2.43 1.48 -2.97
N MET A 110 2.61 0.94 -1.78
CA MET A 110 1.53 0.40 -0.94
C MET A 110 1.65 0.90 0.49
N THR A 111 0.56 1.44 1.02
CA THR A 111 0.39 1.72 2.45
C THR A 111 -0.08 0.46 3.15
N LEU A 112 0.69 -0.02 4.12
CA LEU A 112 0.34 -1.16 4.96
C LEU A 112 -0.27 -0.68 6.27
N ASN A 113 -1.50 -1.10 6.55
CA ASN A 113 -2.19 -0.92 7.83
C ASN A 113 -1.81 -2.08 8.76
N VAL A 114 -0.96 -1.81 9.74
CA VAL A 114 -0.37 -2.83 10.62
C VAL A 114 -1.17 -3.02 11.90
N HIS A 115 -1.77 -1.95 12.43
CA HIS A 115 -2.67 -2.03 13.59
C HIS A 115 -4.04 -2.65 13.28
N SER A 116 -4.26 -3.11 12.05
CA SER A 116 -5.43 -3.93 11.69
C SER A 116 -5.49 -5.22 12.54
N HIS A 117 -4.33 -5.70 13.02
CA HIS A 117 -4.22 -6.86 13.90
C HIS A 117 -3.44 -6.50 15.18
N ALA A 118 -4.01 -6.79 16.35
CA ALA A 118 -3.45 -6.36 17.65
C ALA A 118 -2.07 -6.97 17.95
N ASP A 119 -1.80 -8.16 17.45
CA ASP A 119 -0.51 -8.84 17.58
C ASP A 119 0.56 -8.24 16.67
N MET A 120 0.19 -7.45 15.65
CA MET A 120 1.13 -6.87 14.68
C MET A 120 1.70 -5.50 15.08
N ALA A 121 1.22 -4.87 16.16
CA ALA A 121 1.71 -3.56 16.60
C ALA A 121 3.24 -3.52 16.80
N HIS A 122 3.84 -4.63 17.26
CA HIS A 122 5.29 -4.74 17.44
C HIS A 122 6.08 -4.70 16.11
N CYS A 123 5.46 -5.00 14.98
CA CYS A 123 6.12 -4.94 13.67
C CYS A 123 6.40 -3.49 13.27
N VAL A 124 5.49 -2.55 13.56
CA VAL A 124 5.68 -1.13 13.25
C VAL A 124 6.88 -0.55 13.98
N GLU A 125 7.04 -0.91 15.26
CA GLU A 125 8.17 -0.45 16.08
C GLU A 125 9.52 -0.91 15.55
N ARG A 126 9.55 -2.04 14.83
CA ARG A 126 10.75 -2.64 14.26
C ARG A 126 11.01 -2.25 12.81
N CYS A 127 10.12 -1.48 12.17
CA CYS A 127 10.33 -0.99 10.82
C CYS A 127 11.11 0.33 10.84
N GLU A 128 12.12 0.42 10.00
CA GLU A 128 12.86 1.65 9.77
C GLU A 128 12.85 2.06 8.29
N SER A 129 12.83 3.37 8.03
CA SER A 129 12.93 3.89 6.66
C SER A 129 14.23 3.42 6.02
N GLY A 130 14.14 2.97 4.77
CA GLY A 130 15.24 2.42 4.02
C GLY A 130 15.43 0.91 4.18
N GLU A 131 14.81 0.26 5.17
CA GLU A 131 14.87 -1.19 5.31
C GLU A 131 14.13 -1.91 4.18
N PHE A 132 14.63 -3.07 3.81
CA PHE A 132 13.96 -3.96 2.87
C PHE A 132 13.17 -5.02 3.65
N VAL A 133 11.92 -5.23 3.30
CA VAL A 133 11.01 -6.13 4.02
C VAL A 133 10.21 -6.99 3.05
N ASN A 134 9.83 -8.16 3.54
CA ASN A 134 8.83 -9.03 2.93
C ASN A 134 7.60 -9.05 3.83
N CYS A 135 6.43 -8.78 3.25
CA CYS A 135 5.18 -8.64 3.98
C CYS A 135 4.15 -9.65 3.47
N HIS A 136 3.46 -10.31 4.38
CA HIS A 136 2.19 -10.99 4.05
C HIS A 136 1.06 -9.97 4.22
N VAL A 137 0.11 -9.94 3.29
CA VAL A 137 -1.04 -9.05 3.33
C VAL A 137 -2.34 -9.81 3.19
N GLU A 138 -3.41 -9.24 3.74
CA GLU A 138 -4.75 -9.77 3.57
C GLU A 138 -5.23 -9.67 2.11
N SER A 139 -6.24 -10.48 1.82
CA SER A 139 -7.06 -10.31 0.63
C SER A 139 -7.85 -9.01 0.68
N GLY A 140 -8.08 -8.42 -0.50
CA GLY A 140 -8.85 -7.17 -0.59
C GLY A 140 -8.01 -5.92 -0.39
N SER A 141 -6.75 -5.92 -0.84
CA SER A 141 -6.01 -4.66 -0.99
C SER A 141 -6.83 -3.67 -1.84
N THR A 142 -6.85 -2.41 -1.43
CA THR A 142 -7.74 -1.39 -1.95
C THR A 142 -6.97 -0.43 -2.85
N PHE A 143 -7.50 -0.12 -4.02
CA PHE A 143 -7.05 0.99 -4.86
C PHE A 143 -7.93 2.20 -4.61
N VAL A 144 -7.33 3.34 -4.29
CA VAL A 144 -8.03 4.61 -4.15
C VAL A 144 -7.59 5.55 -5.28
N PRO A 145 -8.51 6.00 -6.16
CA PRO A 145 -8.19 6.92 -7.22
C PRO A 145 -7.71 8.27 -6.66
N SER A 146 -6.65 8.80 -7.26
CA SER A 146 -6.21 10.17 -6.99
C SER A 146 -6.93 11.11 -7.93
N ARG A 147 -7.50 12.19 -7.39
CA ARG A 147 -8.15 13.24 -8.17
C ARG A 147 -7.15 14.20 -8.84
N ASP A 148 -5.87 14.05 -8.53
CA ASP A 148 -4.79 14.83 -9.13
C ASP A 148 -4.24 14.06 -10.34
N GLY A 149 -4.89 14.26 -11.49
CA GLY A 149 -4.52 13.70 -12.80
C GLY A 149 -3.85 14.72 -13.70
#